data_AF-A0A915KTB0-F1
#
_entry.id   AF-A0A915KTB0-F1
#
_cell.length_a   1.000
_cell.length_b   1.000
_cell.length_c   1.000
_cell.angle_alpha   90.00
_cell.angle_beta   90.00
_cell.angle_gamma   90.00
#
_symmetry.space_group_name_H-M   'P 1'
#
loop_
_entity.id
_entity.type
_entity.pdbx_description
1 polymer ?
#
loop_
_entity_poly.entity_id
_entity_poly.type
_entity_poly.pdbx_seq_one_letter_code
_entity_poly.pdbx_strand_id
1 'polypeptide(L)'
;MASKKFKLIILDEADAMTKDAQNALRRIIEKFTDNVRFCLICNYLSKIIPAVQSRCTRFRFAPLSKELMIPRLQHIIQEENLKVTEDGLKALVTLAQGDMRRSINILQCSSMAFDDVNEENVYTSNKRIYFRQMVHDIERNLPWVEKYRPAILEDLVAHKDIVATTIAELKTAKGLALQDILTEVHVYVHRLELPAYVKIYIFEKMSDIEHRLSTGSSEKIQLSALISTFYTARNSISTKDA
;
A
#
# COMPACT_ATOMS: atom_id res chain seq x y z
N MET A 1 7.39 34.56 -37.31
CA MET A 1 7.68 33.14 -37.59
C MET A 1 6.37 32.36 -37.45
N ALA A 2 5.83 31.81 -38.54
CA ALA A 2 4.61 31.01 -38.46
C ALA A 2 4.88 29.75 -37.63
N SER A 3 4.12 29.55 -36.55
CA SER A 3 4.16 28.31 -35.76
C SER A 3 3.90 27.12 -36.69
N LYS A 4 4.92 26.29 -36.89
CA LYS A 4 4.82 25.08 -37.71
C LYS A 4 3.86 24.12 -37.01
N LYS A 5 2.59 24.08 -37.45
CA LYS A 5 1.57 23.18 -36.90
C LYS A 5 1.94 21.73 -37.19
N PHE A 6 2.33 20.99 -36.17
CA PHE A 6 2.45 19.54 -36.22
C PHE A 6 1.18 18.89 -35.63
N LYS A 7 0.87 17.68 -36.07
CA LYS A 7 -0.19 16.86 -35.45
C LYS A 7 0.38 16.21 -34.20
N LEU A 8 -0.42 16.07 -33.14
CA LEU A 8 -0.03 15.36 -31.92
C LEU A 8 -0.87 14.08 -31.80
N ILE A 9 -0.21 12.96 -31.62
CA ILE A 9 -0.83 11.67 -31.31
C ILE A 9 -0.47 11.33 -29.87
N ILE A 10 -1.49 11.11 -29.04
CA ILE A 10 -1.32 10.69 -27.65
C ILE A 10 -1.75 9.24 -27.56
N LEU A 11 -0.86 8.40 -27.03
CA LEU A 11 -1.10 7.00 -26.76
C LEU A 11 -1.03 6.81 -25.25
N ASP A 12 -2.20 6.64 -24.64
CA ASP A 12 -2.31 6.32 -23.23
C ASP A 12 -2.11 4.82 -23.01
N GLU A 13 -1.62 4.44 -21.82
CA GLU A 13 -1.33 3.05 -21.45
C GLU A 13 -0.47 2.30 -22.48
N ALA A 14 0.55 2.95 -23.02
CA ALA A 14 1.40 2.38 -24.07
C ALA A 14 2.13 1.08 -23.63
N ASP A 15 2.24 0.83 -22.33
CA ASP A 15 2.78 -0.40 -21.75
C ASP A 15 1.81 -1.60 -21.83
N ALA A 16 0.55 -1.39 -22.18
CA ALA A 16 -0.40 -2.45 -22.52
C ALA A 16 -0.24 -2.94 -23.98
N MET A 17 0.50 -2.21 -24.83
CA MET A 17 0.73 -2.62 -26.22
C MET A 17 1.63 -3.85 -26.31
N THR A 18 1.28 -4.77 -27.23
CA THR A 18 2.13 -5.91 -27.55
C THR A 18 3.47 -5.48 -28.15
N LYS A 19 4.51 -6.31 -28.00
CA LYS A 19 5.85 -6.01 -28.54
C LYS A 19 5.83 -5.79 -30.05
N ASP A 20 5.01 -6.53 -30.78
CA ASP A 20 4.88 -6.38 -32.24
C ASP A 20 4.23 -5.05 -32.61
N ALA A 21 3.20 -4.63 -31.87
CA ALA A 21 2.58 -3.32 -32.07
C ALA A 21 3.57 -2.18 -31.76
N GLN A 22 4.38 -2.32 -30.72
CA GLN A 22 5.43 -1.33 -30.42
C GLN A 22 6.53 -1.29 -31.50
N ASN A 23 6.91 -2.45 -32.07
CA ASN A 23 7.85 -2.52 -33.18
C ASN A 23 7.31 -1.85 -34.45
N ALA A 24 6.02 -2.02 -34.74
CA ALA A 24 5.35 -1.32 -35.82
C ALA A 24 5.28 0.20 -35.54
N LEU A 25 4.89 0.59 -34.32
CA LEU A 25 4.82 1.98 -33.88
C LEU A 25 6.16 2.70 -34.03
N ARG A 26 7.28 2.06 -33.68
CA ARG A 26 8.63 2.59 -33.90
C ARG A 26 8.83 3.05 -35.35
N ARG A 27 8.46 2.22 -36.34
CA ARG A 27 8.62 2.56 -37.77
C ARG A 27 7.74 3.76 -38.15
N ILE A 28 6.56 3.87 -37.56
CA ILE A 28 5.62 4.98 -37.77
C ILE A 28 6.20 6.28 -37.19
N ILE A 29 6.75 6.24 -35.97
CA ILE A 29 7.39 7.39 -35.33
C ILE A 29 8.55 7.91 -36.19
N GLU A 30 9.41 7.01 -36.68
CA GLU A 30 10.52 7.36 -37.56
C GLU A 30 10.04 7.98 -38.89
N LYS A 31 9.03 7.37 -39.52
CA LYS A 31 8.53 7.80 -40.84
C LYS A 31 7.82 9.17 -40.81
N PHE A 32 7.17 9.51 -39.71
CA PHE A 32 6.30 10.70 -39.63
C PHE A 32 6.81 11.79 -38.68
N THR A 33 8.07 11.72 -38.23
CA THR A 33 8.64 12.66 -37.25
C THR A 33 8.63 14.13 -37.69
N ASP A 34 8.60 14.42 -38.98
CA ASP A 34 8.66 15.80 -39.50
C ASP A 34 7.34 16.56 -39.34
N ASN A 35 6.22 15.82 -39.31
CA ASN A 35 4.86 16.39 -39.35
C ASN A 35 4.00 15.97 -38.15
N VAL A 36 4.39 14.91 -37.43
CA VAL A 36 3.63 14.33 -36.31
C VAL A 36 4.54 14.17 -35.10
N ARG A 37 4.03 14.58 -33.94
CA ARG A 37 4.65 14.32 -32.63
C ARG A 37 3.85 13.24 -31.91
N PHE A 38 4.57 12.36 -31.23
CA PHE A 38 3.99 11.28 -30.44
C PHE A 38 4.23 11.56 -28.96
N CYS A 39 3.18 11.42 -28.16
CA CYS A 39 3.22 11.44 -26.70
C CYS A 39 2.78 10.06 -26.20
N LEU A 40 3.66 9.37 -25.49
CA LEU A 40 3.42 8.04 -24.94
C LEU A 40 3.31 8.16 -23.43
N ILE A 41 2.17 7.72 -22.88
CA ILE A 41 1.93 7.67 -21.45
C ILE A 41 1.98 6.20 -21.05
N CYS A 42 2.77 5.86 -20.02
CA CYS A 42 2.90 4.51 -19.53
C CYS A 42 3.28 4.50 -18.05
N ASN A 43 2.90 3.44 -17.33
CA ASN A 43 3.24 3.27 -15.92
C ASN A 43 4.60 2.58 -15.76
N TYR A 44 4.88 1.59 -16.61
CA TYR A 44 6.10 0.79 -16.53
C TYR A 44 6.97 0.95 -17.77
N LEU A 45 8.04 1.74 -17.65
CA LEU A 45 9.00 1.94 -18.74
C LEU A 45 9.66 0.63 -19.20
N SER A 46 9.82 -0.36 -18.31
CA SER A 46 10.37 -1.68 -18.62
C SER A 46 9.55 -2.47 -19.63
N LYS A 47 8.25 -2.16 -19.78
CA LYS A 47 7.36 -2.79 -20.77
C LYS A 47 7.41 -2.12 -22.15
N ILE A 48 8.08 -0.96 -22.26
CA ILE A 48 8.30 -0.27 -23.53
C ILE A 48 9.62 -0.73 -24.15
N ILE A 49 9.62 -1.13 -25.41
CA ILE A 49 10.84 -1.59 -26.08
C ILE A 49 11.91 -0.46 -26.16
N PRO A 50 13.21 -0.76 -25.97
CA PRO A 50 14.27 0.25 -26.02
C PRO A 50 14.32 1.06 -27.32
N ALA A 51 13.86 0.47 -28.43
CA ALA A 51 13.79 1.15 -29.71
C ALA A 51 12.79 2.31 -29.70
N VAL A 52 11.62 2.19 -29.05
CA VAL A 52 10.68 3.31 -28.91
C VAL A 52 11.25 4.34 -27.94
N GLN A 53 11.84 3.90 -26.82
CA GLN A 53 12.40 4.80 -25.80
C GLN A 53 13.49 5.72 -26.36
N SER A 54 14.37 5.21 -27.23
CA SER A 54 15.47 6.00 -27.82
C SER A 54 15.00 7.09 -28.79
N ARG A 55 13.73 7.09 -29.19
CA ARG A 55 13.14 8.08 -30.12
C ARG A 55 12.27 9.11 -29.41
N CYS A 56 12.15 9.03 -28.09
CA CYS A 56 11.30 9.91 -27.28
C CYS A 56 12.09 10.55 -26.15
N THR A 57 11.81 11.83 -25.89
CA THR A 57 12.28 12.48 -24.66
C THR A 57 11.50 11.93 -23.47
N ARG A 58 12.22 11.51 -22.43
CA ARG A 58 11.64 10.87 -21.26
C ARG A 58 11.32 11.90 -20.19
N PHE A 59 10.05 12.00 -19.82
CA PHE A 59 9.60 12.74 -18.64
C PHE A 59 9.14 11.73 -17.59
N ARG A 60 9.78 11.73 -16.43
CA ARG A 60 9.42 10.85 -15.32
C ARG A 60 8.59 11.62 -14.32
N PHE A 61 7.36 11.16 -14.11
CA PHE A 61 6.49 11.67 -13.05
C PHE A 61 6.75 10.88 -11.78
N ALA A 62 7.22 11.56 -10.74
CA ALA A 62 7.35 10.99 -9.41
C ALA A 62 6.01 11.11 -8.65
N PRO A 63 5.78 10.26 -7.63
CA PRO A 63 4.68 10.48 -6.69
C PRO A 63 4.71 11.90 -6.13
N LEU A 64 3.53 12.49 -5.92
CA LEU A 64 3.42 13.87 -5.46
C LEU A 64 3.88 14.00 -4.01
N SER A 65 4.58 15.10 -3.71
CA SER A 65 4.90 15.46 -2.33
C SER A 65 3.65 15.93 -1.59
N LYS A 66 3.64 15.75 -0.26
CA LYS A 66 2.52 16.17 0.59
C LYS A 66 2.19 17.66 0.42
N GLU A 67 3.23 18.49 0.28
CA GLU A 67 3.15 19.94 0.09
C GLU A 67 2.42 20.34 -1.20
N LEU A 68 2.50 19.54 -2.25
CA LEU A 68 1.79 19.80 -3.51
C LEU A 68 0.36 19.26 -3.49
N MET A 69 0.11 18.20 -2.73
CA MET A 69 -1.22 17.58 -2.61
C MET A 69 -2.18 18.40 -1.74
N ILE A 70 -1.70 18.94 -0.62
CA ILE A 70 -2.52 19.66 0.37
C ILE A 70 -3.27 20.85 -0.26
N PRO A 71 -2.61 21.77 -1.00
CA PRO A 71 -3.29 22.92 -1.60
C PRO A 71 -4.39 22.50 -2.59
N ARG A 72 -4.14 21.42 -3.35
CA ARG A 72 -5.12 20.91 -4.30
C ARG A 72 -6.33 20.29 -3.61
N LEU A 73 -6.12 19.56 -2.52
CA LEU A 73 -7.21 19.01 -1.71
C LEU A 73 -8.00 20.12 -1.02
N GLN A 74 -7.33 21.12 -0.46
CA GLN A 74 -8.00 22.28 0.16
C GLN A 74 -8.89 23.03 -0.83
N HIS A 75 -8.42 23.22 -2.06
CA HIS A 75 -9.23 23.82 -3.12
C HIS A 75 -10.51 23.00 -3.37
N ILE A 76 -10.43 21.67 -3.44
CA ILE A 76 -11.60 20.81 -3.65
C ILE A 76 -12.56 20.89 -2.45
N ILE A 77 -12.02 20.87 -1.24
CA ILE A 77 -12.80 20.98 0.01
C ILE A 77 -13.60 22.29 0.06
N GLN A 78 -12.99 23.40 -0.37
CA GLN A 78 -13.63 24.72 -0.41
C GLN A 78 -14.73 24.79 -1.47
N GLU A 79 -14.48 24.31 -2.69
CA GLU A 79 -15.46 24.31 -3.78
C GLU A 79 -16.69 23.44 -3.45
N GLU A 80 -16.46 22.28 -2.84
CA GLU A 80 -17.52 21.32 -2.49
C GLU A 80 -18.14 21.60 -1.09
N ASN A 81 -17.70 22.65 -0.38
CA ASN A 81 -18.13 23.01 0.97
C ASN A 81 -18.09 21.83 1.97
N LEU A 82 -17.02 21.04 1.95
CA LEU A 82 -16.85 19.88 2.81
C LEU A 82 -16.31 20.27 4.19
N LYS A 83 -16.81 19.62 5.25
CA LYS A 83 -16.29 19.77 6.61
C LYS A 83 -15.15 18.78 6.83
N VAL A 84 -13.91 19.26 6.72
CA VAL A 84 -12.70 18.43 6.88
C VAL A 84 -11.81 19.00 7.97
N THR A 85 -11.42 18.15 8.92
CA THR A 85 -10.45 18.50 9.97
C THR A 85 -9.02 18.42 9.45
N GLU A 86 -8.08 19.17 10.06
CA GLU A 86 -6.66 19.11 9.65
C GLU A 86 -6.06 17.70 9.81
N ASP A 87 -6.46 16.97 10.83
CA ASP A 87 -5.96 15.62 11.08
C ASP A 87 -6.53 14.61 10.07
N GLY A 88 -7.80 14.78 9.66
CA GLY A 88 -8.38 14.06 8.53
C GLY A 88 -7.64 14.31 7.22
N LEU A 89 -7.21 15.55 6.97
CA LEU A 89 -6.43 15.91 5.78
C LEU A 89 -5.03 15.28 5.80
N LYS A 90 -4.34 15.28 6.94
CA LYS A 90 -3.04 14.61 7.11
C LYS A 90 -3.15 13.10 6.92
N ALA A 91 -4.22 12.50 7.44
CA ALA A 91 -4.53 11.08 7.23
C ALA A 91 -4.72 10.80 5.75
N LEU A 92 -5.61 11.52 5.07
CA LEU A 92 -5.87 11.40 3.62
C LEU A 92 -4.57 11.38 2.79
N VAL A 93 -3.70 12.37 3.01
CA VAL A 93 -2.42 12.48 2.28
C VAL A 93 -1.48 11.32 2.60
N THR A 94 -1.48 10.86 3.85
CA THR A 94 -0.68 9.70 4.28
C THR A 94 -1.19 8.39 3.65
N LEU A 95 -2.50 8.22 3.51
CA LEU A 95 -3.12 7.06 2.86
C LEU A 95 -2.91 7.06 1.33
N ALA A 96 -2.89 8.25 0.74
CA ALA A 96 -2.78 8.41 -0.70
C ALA A 96 -1.38 8.07 -1.25
N GLN A 97 -0.32 8.13 -0.41
CA GLN A 97 1.06 7.80 -0.79
C GLN A 97 1.55 8.50 -2.08
N GLY A 98 1.14 9.76 -2.29
CA GLY A 98 1.53 10.55 -3.46
C GLY A 98 0.63 10.38 -4.69
N ASP A 99 -0.44 9.59 -4.63
CA ASP A 99 -1.46 9.45 -5.67
C ASP A 99 -2.63 10.43 -5.43
N MET A 100 -2.74 11.45 -6.28
CA MET A 100 -3.82 12.43 -6.19
C MET A 100 -5.19 11.81 -6.45
N ARG A 101 -5.32 10.91 -7.43
CA ARG A 101 -6.60 10.26 -7.75
C ARG A 101 -7.09 9.48 -6.53
N ARG A 102 -6.18 8.73 -5.89
CA ARG A 102 -6.49 8.02 -4.65
C ARG A 102 -6.93 8.98 -3.56
N SER A 103 -6.22 10.09 -3.34
CA SER A 103 -6.59 11.06 -2.29
C SER A 103 -8.01 11.63 -2.47
N ILE A 104 -8.40 11.96 -3.70
CA ILE A 104 -9.74 12.49 -4.02
C ILE A 104 -10.81 11.43 -3.80
N ASN A 105 -10.57 10.19 -4.25
CA ASN A 105 -11.51 9.10 -4.06
C ASN A 105 -11.76 8.82 -2.56
N ILE A 106 -10.70 8.84 -1.74
CA ILE A 106 -10.85 8.64 -0.28
C ILE A 106 -11.63 9.80 0.34
N LEU A 107 -11.34 11.04 -0.06
CA LEU A 107 -12.06 12.22 0.42
C LEU A 107 -13.55 12.09 0.09
N GLN A 108 -13.88 11.75 -1.15
CA GLN A 108 -15.26 11.57 -1.60
C GLN A 108 -15.97 10.43 -0.86
N CYS A 109 -15.33 9.26 -0.71
CA CYS A 109 -15.92 8.16 0.05
C CYS A 109 -16.18 8.55 1.51
N SER A 110 -15.26 9.30 2.13
CA SER A 110 -15.37 9.72 3.53
C SER A 110 -16.49 10.74 3.72
N SER A 111 -16.64 11.71 2.81
CA SER A 111 -17.72 12.71 2.88
C SER A 111 -19.10 12.15 2.53
N MET A 112 -19.17 11.07 1.75
CA MET A 112 -20.43 10.38 1.47
C MET A 112 -20.88 9.49 2.64
N ALA A 113 -19.94 8.97 3.41
CA ALA A 113 -20.22 8.08 4.53
C ALA A 113 -20.51 8.84 5.84
N PHE A 114 -19.92 10.02 6.02
CA PHE A 114 -20.00 10.82 7.24
C PHE A 114 -20.12 12.31 6.92
N ASP A 115 -20.86 13.06 7.75
CA ASP A 115 -21.02 14.51 7.60
C ASP A 115 -19.70 15.28 7.84
N ASP A 116 -18.84 14.79 8.74
CA ASP A 116 -17.53 15.37 9.06
C ASP A 116 -16.40 14.40 8.71
N VAL A 117 -15.38 14.89 8.00
CA VAL A 117 -14.18 14.13 7.64
C VAL A 117 -13.09 14.34 8.70
N ASN A 118 -13.08 13.45 9.69
CA ASN A 118 -12.05 13.35 10.71
C ASN A 118 -11.06 12.21 10.42
N GLU A 119 -9.98 12.13 11.19
CA GLU A 119 -8.97 11.08 11.06
C GLU A 119 -9.62 9.69 11.11
N GLU A 120 -10.41 9.42 12.15
CA GLU A 120 -11.09 8.14 12.37
C GLU A 120 -11.98 7.72 11.18
N ASN A 121 -12.80 8.62 10.65
CA ASN A 121 -13.72 8.37 9.54
C ASN A 121 -13.00 8.08 8.21
N VAL A 122 -11.83 8.70 8.00
CA VAL A 122 -10.98 8.46 6.83
C VAL A 122 -10.39 7.05 6.88
N TYR A 123 -9.90 6.61 8.04
CA TYR A 123 -9.46 5.22 8.24
C TYR A 123 -10.65 4.25 8.22
N THR A 124 -11.83 4.70 8.67
CA THR A 124 -13.08 3.93 8.64
C THR A 124 -13.50 3.52 7.26
N SER A 125 -13.52 4.50 6.39
CA SER A 125 -13.87 4.34 4.99
C SER A 125 -12.81 3.53 4.23
N ASN A 126 -11.56 3.47 4.72
CA ASN A 126 -10.48 2.66 4.18
C ASN A 126 -10.12 1.47 5.09
N LYS A 127 -10.94 0.43 5.05
CA LYS A 127 -10.75 -0.83 5.80
C LYS A 127 -9.34 -1.43 5.71
N ARG A 128 -8.60 -1.13 4.63
CA ARG A 128 -7.21 -1.58 4.42
C ARG A 128 -6.18 -0.91 5.34
N ILE A 129 -6.45 0.29 5.86
CA ILE A 129 -5.47 1.09 6.62
C ILE A 129 -5.86 1.28 8.09
N TYR A 130 -7.07 0.87 8.45
CA TYR A 130 -7.49 0.73 9.85
C TYR A 130 -6.51 -0.09 10.72
N PHE A 131 -5.81 -1.08 10.16
CA PHE A 131 -4.87 -1.87 10.94
C PHE A 131 -3.65 -1.04 11.39
N ARG A 132 -3.15 -0.14 10.55
CA ARG A 132 -1.99 0.71 10.86
C ARG A 132 -2.29 1.68 12.00
N GLN A 133 -3.50 2.22 12.03
CA GLN A 133 -3.96 3.06 13.13
C GLN A 133 -4.39 2.24 14.33
N MET A 134 -4.94 1.03 14.18
CA MET A 134 -5.19 0.15 15.32
C MET A 134 -3.89 -0.22 16.04
N VAL A 135 -2.78 -0.43 15.34
CA VAL A 135 -1.45 -0.58 15.98
C VAL A 135 -1.03 0.69 16.73
N HIS A 136 -1.39 1.87 16.23
CA HIS A 136 -1.05 3.17 16.82
C HIS A 136 -2.06 3.67 17.89
N ASP A 137 -3.30 3.18 17.88
CA ASP A 137 -4.35 3.42 18.88
C ASP A 137 -4.31 2.36 19.98
N ILE A 138 -3.80 1.16 19.67
CA ILE A 138 -3.21 0.27 20.66
C ILE A 138 -2.12 1.01 21.45
N GLU A 139 -1.38 1.95 20.85
CA GLU A 139 -0.40 2.80 21.52
C GLU A 139 -0.99 4.04 22.23
N ARG A 140 -2.28 4.41 22.07
CA ARG A 140 -2.88 5.61 22.69
C ARG A 140 -4.05 5.34 23.64
N ASN A 141 -4.91 4.36 23.35
CA ASN A 141 -5.94 3.86 24.26
C ASN A 141 -5.40 2.60 24.96
N LEU A 142 -4.42 2.84 25.81
CA LEU A 142 -3.64 1.86 26.58
C LEU A 142 -4.25 1.42 27.94
N PRO A 143 -5.57 1.15 28.12
CA PRO A 143 -5.99 0.35 29.27
C PRO A 143 -5.79 -1.16 29.10
N TRP A 144 -5.86 -1.67 27.85
CA TRP A 144 -5.87 -3.13 27.63
C TRP A 144 -4.54 -3.69 27.11
N VAL A 145 -3.90 -3.05 26.13
CA VAL A 145 -2.58 -3.52 25.66
C VAL A 145 -1.45 -3.13 26.61
N GLU A 146 -1.62 -2.12 27.49
CA GLU A 146 -0.65 -1.86 28.55
C GLU A 146 -0.80 -2.82 29.75
N LYS A 147 -2.03 -3.28 30.02
CA LYS A 147 -2.29 -4.36 30.98
C LYS A 147 -1.71 -5.70 30.53
N TYR A 148 -1.56 -5.89 29.22
CA TYR A 148 -0.97 -7.07 28.57
C TYR A 148 0.29 -6.72 27.75
N ARG A 149 1.02 -5.66 28.13
CA ARG A 149 2.27 -5.28 27.47
C ARG A 149 3.32 -6.30 27.88
N PRO A 150 3.75 -7.20 27.00
CA PRO A 150 4.73 -8.20 27.36
C PRO A 150 6.04 -7.47 27.62
N ALA A 151 6.46 -7.38 28.89
CA ALA A 151 7.81 -6.93 29.21
C ALA A 151 8.83 -8.03 28.87
N ILE A 152 8.35 -9.26 28.71
CA ILE A 152 9.12 -10.48 28.49
C ILE A 152 8.35 -11.36 27.50
N LEU A 153 9.07 -12.14 26.69
CA LEU A 153 8.50 -13.04 25.66
C LEU A 153 7.47 -14.06 26.23
N GLU A 154 7.45 -14.26 27.55
CA GLU A 154 6.50 -15.08 28.30
C GLU A 154 5.10 -14.49 28.47
N ASP A 155 4.88 -13.21 28.23
CA ASP A 155 3.53 -12.60 28.32
C ASP A 155 2.75 -12.71 26.99
N LEU A 156 3.44 -13.08 25.90
CA LEU A 156 2.83 -13.40 24.60
C LEU A 156 2.06 -14.75 24.62
N VAL A 157 2.07 -15.44 25.77
CA VAL A 157 1.89 -16.90 25.92
C VAL A 157 0.47 -17.32 26.30
N ALA A 158 -0.33 -16.43 26.89
CA ALA A 158 -1.64 -16.81 27.44
C ALA A 158 -2.79 -16.82 26.41
N HIS A 159 -2.50 -16.62 25.13
CA HIS A 159 -3.50 -16.25 24.13
C HIS A 159 -3.55 -17.21 22.93
N LYS A 160 -3.53 -18.52 23.17
CA LYS A 160 -3.75 -19.54 22.12
C LYS A 160 -5.10 -19.32 21.42
N ASP A 161 -6.13 -19.07 22.22
CA ASP A 161 -7.48 -18.78 21.73
C ASP A 161 -7.62 -17.30 21.36
N ILE A 162 -6.96 -16.39 22.08
CA ILE A 162 -7.11 -14.94 21.86
C ILE A 162 -6.39 -14.48 20.59
N VAL A 163 -5.19 -14.95 20.24
CA VAL A 163 -4.55 -14.56 18.96
C VAL A 163 -5.32 -15.12 17.77
N ALA A 164 -5.76 -16.38 17.84
CA ALA A 164 -6.57 -16.99 16.78
C ALA A 164 -7.95 -16.33 16.66
N THR A 165 -8.60 -16.01 17.78
CA THR A 165 -9.91 -15.35 17.82
C THR A 165 -9.81 -13.88 17.45
N THR A 166 -8.82 -13.14 17.91
CA THR A 166 -8.58 -11.73 17.53
C THR A 166 -8.23 -11.63 16.05
N ILE A 167 -7.41 -12.53 15.48
CA ILE A 167 -7.15 -12.51 14.03
C ILE A 167 -8.41 -12.96 13.26
N ALA A 168 -9.17 -13.94 13.76
CA ALA A 168 -10.43 -14.32 13.15
C ALA A 168 -11.49 -13.20 13.23
N GLU A 169 -11.55 -12.44 14.31
CA GLU A 169 -12.40 -11.25 14.50
C GLU A 169 -11.95 -10.12 13.57
N LEU A 170 -10.64 -9.87 13.44
CA LEU A 170 -10.10 -8.90 12.49
C LEU A 170 -10.46 -9.25 11.03
N LYS A 171 -10.50 -10.55 10.69
CA LYS A 171 -10.97 -11.01 9.39
C LYS A 171 -12.49 -10.92 9.24
N THR A 172 -13.25 -11.38 10.23
CA THR A 172 -14.71 -11.60 10.12
C THR A 172 -15.50 -10.33 10.42
N ALA A 173 -15.12 -9.57 11.45
CA ALA A 173 -15.79 -8.33 11.82
C ALA A 173 -15.26 -7.12 11.02
N LYS A 174 -13.97 -7.08 10.68
CA LYS A 174 -13.35 -5.93 9.99
C LYS A 174 -13.00 -6.15 8.51
N GLY A 175 -13.13 -7.38 7.99
CA GLY A 175 -12.99 -7.68 6.56
C GLY A 175 -11.56 -7.58 6.01
N LEU A 176 -10.54 -7.75 6.86
CA LEU A 176 -9.13 -7.67 6.46
C LEU A 176 -8.67 -8.94 5.73
N ALA A 177 -7.92 -8.77 4.64
CA ALA A 177 -7.23 -9.86 3.96
C ALA A 177 -5.98 -10.27 4.74
N LEU A 178 -5.62 -11.56 4.70
CA LEU A 178 -4.42 -12.05 5.39
C LEU A 178 -3.13 -11.38 4.87
N GLN A 179 -3.11 -11.00 3.60
CA GLN A 179 -1.98 -10.29 2.99
C GLN A 179 -1.73 -8.91 3.62
N ASP A 180 -2.81 -8.18 3.96
CA ASP A 180 -2.67 -6.89 4.62
C ASP A 180 -2.13 -7.07 6.05
N ILE A 181 -2.61 -8.09 6.77
CA ILE A 181 -2.09 -8.46 8.10
C ILE A 181 -0.60 -8.79 8.03
N LEU A 182 -0.20 -9.60 7.05
CA LEU A 182 1.20 -10.01 6.87
C LEU A 182 2.13 -8.81 6.65
N THR A 183 1.71 -7.85 5.83
CA THR A 183 2.47 -6.65 5.50
C THR A 183 2.73 -5.80 6.75
N GLU A 184 1.71 -5.64 7.60
CA GLU A 184 1.83 -4.83 8.82
C GLU A 184 2.59 -5.58 9.93
N VAL A 185 2.37 -6.89 10.07
CA VAL A 185 3.17 -7.73 10.98
C VAL A 185 4.65 -7.68 10.60
N HIS A 186 4.99 -7.63 9.31
CA HIS A 186 6.39 -7.51 8.87
C HIS A 186 7.03 -6.21 9.37
N VAL A 187 6.31 -5.08 9.28
CA VAL A 187 6.77 -3.78 9.82
C VAL A 187 6.98 -3.86 11.33
N TYR A 188 6.07 -4.53 12.04
CA TYR A 188 6.18 -4.71 13.49
C TYR A 188 7.36 -5.59 13.90
N VAL A 189 7.52 -6.77 13.28
CA VAL A 189 8.64 -7.71 13.54
C VAL A 189 9.99 -7.07 13.28
N HIS A 190 10.06 -6.17 12.29
CA HIS A 190 11.29 -5.43 12.00
C HIS A 190 11.74 -4.57 13.19
N ARG A 191 10.78 -3.94 13.90
CA ARG A 191 11.02 -3.09 15.08
C ARG A 191 11.31 -3.86 16.36
N LEU A 192 10.92 -5.13 16.45
CA LEU A 192 11.17 -5.96 17.63
C LEU A 192 12.67 -6.27 17.79
N GLU A 193 13.16 -6.20 19.02
CA GLU A 193 14.49 -6.68 19.39
C GLU A 193 14.44 -8.20 19.59
N LEU A 194 14.83 -8.94 18.55
CA LEU A 194 14.90 -10.40 18.54
C LEU A 194 16.29 -10.85 18.10
N PRO A 195 16.79 -12.00 18.58
CA PRO A 195 18.03 -12.58 18.09
C PRO A 195 17.99 -12.78 16.57
N ALA A 196 19.12 -12.52 15.90
CA ALA A 196 19.19 -12.51 14.43
C ALA A 196 18.69 -13.83 13.79
N TYR A 197 19.03 -14.97 14.38
CA TYR A 197 18.60 -16.28 13.87
C TYR A 197 17.07 -16.47 13.91
N VAL A 198 16.39 -15.92 14.90
CA VAL A 198 14.92 -15.98 15.04
C VAL A 198 14.27 -15.05 14.03
N LYS A 199 14.82 -13.84 13.89
CA LYS A 199 14.31 -12.84 12.95
C LYS A 199 14.44 -13.32 11.50
N ILE A 200 15.56 -13.96 11.14
CA ILE A 200 15.76 -14.60 9.83
C ILE A 200 14.70 -15.68 9.60
N TYR A 201 14.48 -16.58 10.57
CA TYR A 201 13.48 -17.64 10.46
C TYR A 201 12.06 -17.09 10.24
N ILE A 202 11.67 -16.06 11.00
CA ILE A 202 10.35 -15.44 10.85
C ILE A 202 10.22 -14.81 9.44
N PHE A 203 11.21 -14.07 8.96
CA PHE A 203 11.14 -13.44 7.64
C PHE A 203 11.11 -14.44 6.49
N GLU A 204 11.88 -15.53 6.58
CA GLU A 204 11.84 -16.61 5.59
C GLU A 204 10.42 -17.20 5.49
N LYS A 205 9.82 -17.54 6.64
CA LYS A 205 8.47 -18.12 6.66
C LYS A 205 7.38 -17.12 6.27
N MET A 206 7.52 -15.85 6.62
CA MET A 206 6.60 -14.81 6.16
C MET A 206 6.67 -14.64 4.63
N SER A 207 7.86 -14.69 4.04
CA SER A 207 8.04 -14.63 2.59
C SER A 207 7.40 -15.83 1.88
N ASP A 208 7.58 -17.05 2.40
CA ASP A 208 6.92 -18.26 1.89
C ASP A 208 5.39 -18.13 1.92
N ILE A 209 4.84 -17.60 3.03
CA ILE A 209 3.40 -17.40 3.20
C ILE A 209 2.90 -16.36 2.19
N GLU A 210 3.59 -15.23 2.03
CA GLU A 210 3.22 -14.19 1.07
C GLU A 210 3.19 -14.73 -0.37
N HIS A 211 4.22 -15.49 -0.74
CA HIS A 211 4.30 -16.11 -2.06
C HIS A 211 3.11 -17.05 -2.29
N ARG A 212 2.81 -17.93 -1.33
CA ARG A 212 1.67 -18.86 -1.42
C ARG A 212 0.31 -18.14 -1.46
N LEU A 213 0.17 -17.01 -0.79
CA LEU A 213 -1.04 -16.19 -0.89
C LEU A 213 -1.18 -15.57 -2.28
N SER A 214 -0.08 -15.10 -2.87
CA SER A 214 -0.07 -14.54 -4.23
C SER A 214 -0.45 -15.56 -5.31
N THR A 215 -0.19 -16.85 -5.07
CA THR A 215 -0.53 -17.95 -5.99
C THR A 215 -1.95 -18.51 -5.80
N GLY A 216 -2.76 -17.94 -4.90
CA GLY A 216 -4.15 -18.35 -4.69
C GLY A 216 -4.34 -19.53 -3.71
N SER A 217 -3.47 -19.67 -2.69
CA SER A 217 -3.64 -20.70 -1.65
C SER A 217 -4.75 -20.39 -0.63
N SER A 218 -5.09 -21.37 0.21
CA SER A 218 -6.10 -21.21 1.26
C SER A 218 -5.61 -20.28 2.38
N GLU A 219 -6.26 -19.14 2.54
CA GLU A 219 -5.93 -18.18 3.60
C GLU A 219 -6.05 -18.77 5.02
N LYS A 220 -6.97 -19.71 5.25
CA LYS A 220 -7.14 -20.34 6.58
C LYS A 220 -5.91 -21.15 6.98
N ILE A 221 -5.34 -21.88 6.02
CA ILE A 221 -4.12 -22.68 6.24
C ILE A 221 -2.93 -21.76 6.43
N GLN A 222 -2.81 -20.72 5.60
CA GLN A 222 -1.70 -19.76 5.71
C GLN A 222 -1.75 -18.97 7.02
N LEU A 223 -2.94 -18.65 7.54
CA LEU A 223 -3.08 -18.02 8.85
C LEU A 223 -2.55 -18.93 9.96
N SER A 224 -2.93 -20.22 9.96
CA SER A 224 -2.41 -21.20 10.91
C SER A 224 -0.89 -21.37 10.78
N ALA A 225 -0.36 -21.32 9.56
CA ALA A 225 1.08 -21.38 9.30
C ALA A 225 1.82 -20.15 9.87
N LEU A 226 1.23 -18.95 9.75
CA LEU A 226 1.76 -17.72 10.34
C LEU A 226 1.83 -17.84 11.87
N ILE A 227 0.73 -18.25 12.51
CA ILE A 227 0.67 -18.45 13.97
C ILE A 227 1.71 -19.50 14.42
N SER A 228 1.81 -20.61 13.68
CA SER A 228 2.79 -21.68 13.96
C SER A 228 4.23 -21.20 13.84
N THR A 229 4.52 -20.29 12.90
CA THR A 229 5.85 -19.70 12.73
C THR A 229 6.28 -18.93 13.97
N PHE A 230 5.42 -18.06 14.50
CA PHE A 230 5.70 -17.31 15.72
C PHE A 230 5.84 -18.22 16.95
N TYR A 231 5.04 -19.29 17.01
CA TYR A 231 5.14 -20.27 18.10
C TYR A 231 6.48 -21.04 18.06
N THR A 232 6.91 -21.46 16.88
CA THR A 232 8.20 -22.14 16.70
C THR A 232 9.37 -21.20 17.00
N ALA A 233 9.27 -19.94 16.55
CA ALA A 233 10.24 -18.89 16.85
C ALA A 233 10.39 -18.68 18.37
N ARG A 234 9.28 -18.67 19.13
CA ARG A 234 9.31 -18.61 20.59
C ARG A 234 10.05 -19.79 21.22
N ASN A 235 9.74 -21.02 20.81
CA ASN A 235 10.38 -22.22 21.37
C ASN A 235 11.89 -22.23 21.11
N SER A 236 12.33 -21.66 19.99
CA SER A 236 13.76 -21.54 19.66
C SER A 236 14.52 -20.57 20.56
N ILE A 237 13.83 -19.61 21.18
CA ILE A 237 14.41 -18.67 22.15
C ILE A 237 14.48 -19.35 23.52
N SER A 238 13.35 -19.89 23.99
CA SER A 238 13.22 -20.52 25.31
C SER A 238 14.15 -21.73 25.54
N THR A 239 14.61 -22.40 24.48
CA THR A 239 15.50 -23.57 24.57
C THR A 239 16.99 -23.24 24.67
N LYS A 240 17.38 -21.97 24.52
CA LYS A 240 18.79 -21.53 24.64
C LYS A 240 19.08 -20.75 25.92
N ASP A 241 18.04 -20.27 26.60
CA ASP A 241 18.14 -19.55 27.88
C ASP A 241 18.00 -20.49 29.10
N ALA A 242 17.94 -21.82 28.89
CA ALA A 242 17.92 -22.88 29.90
C ALA A 242 19.17 -23.76 29.77
#